data_AF-A0A0S4XQJ9-F1
#
_entry.id   AF-A0A0S4XQJ9-F1
#
_cell.length_a   1.000
_cell.length_b   1.000
_cell.length_c   1.000
_cell.angle_alpha   90.00
_cell.angle_beta   90.00
_cell.angle_gamma   90.00
#
_symmetry.space_group_name_H-M   'P 1'
#
loop_
_entity.id
_entity.type
_entity.pdbx_description
1 polymer ?
#
loop_
_entity_poly.entity_id
_entity_poly.type
_entity_poly.pdbx_seq_one_letter_code
_entity_poly.pdbx_strand_id
1 'polypeptide(L)'
;MADIGDKIICDCGQKTINEAIMIFNQSDLPYKKAKKLVTECNKTCCRRPLVRLFDMIKFGEIDYEEIDFLIEQRKLKDMEMENEE
;
A
#
# COMPACT_ATOMS: atom_id res chain seq x y z
N MET A 1 12.15 17.39 4.43
CA MET A 1 11.26 16.29 4.83
C MET A 1 10.98 15.50 3.57
N ALA A 2 11.29 14.21 3.54
CA ALA A 2 10.84 13.37 2.44
C ALA A 2 9.32 13.24 2.57
N ASP A 3 8.58 13.54 1.51
CA ASP A 3 7.13 13.39 1.52
C ASP A 3 6.82 11.89 1.59
N ILE A 4 6.23 11.45 2.71
CA ILE A 4 5.89 10.03 2.90
C ILE A 4 4.99 9.56 1.74
N GLY A 5 4.16 10.45 1.20
CA GLY A 5 3.28 10.19 0.07
C GLY A 5 3.98 9.68 -1.20
N ASP A 6 5.26 10.01 -1.40
CA ASP A 6 6.05 9.58 -2.56
C ASP A 6 6.69 8.20 -2.38
N LYS A 7 6.56 7.56 -1.21
CA LYS A 7 7.06 6.19 -1.00
C LYS A 7 6.24 5.19 -1.81
N ILE A 8 6.93 4.18 -2.35
CA ILE A 8 6.30 3.07 -3.07
C ILE A 8 5.55 2.19 -2.06
N ILE A 9 4.22 2.12 -2.19
CA ILE A 9 3.37 1.26 -1.34
C ILE A 9 3.34 -0.18 -1.85
N CYS A 10 3.60 -0.38 -3.15
CA CYS A 10 3.62 -1.70 -3.74
C CYS A 10 4.59 -1.81 -4.92
N ASP A 11 5.58 -2.70 -4.80
CA ASP A 11 6.62 -2.91 -5.81
C ASP A 11 6.09 -3.55 -7.10
N CYS A 12 4.95 -4.23 -7.03
CA CYS A 12 4.35 -4.88 -8.20
C CYS A 12 3.80 -3.87 -9.22
N GLY A 13 3.07 -2.86 -8.75
CA GLY A 13 2.51 -1.79 -9.59
C GLY A 13 3.38 -0.53 -9.62
N GLN A 14 4.47 -0.52 -8.84
CA GLN A 14 5.36 0.62 -8.64
C GLN A 14 4.63 1.92 -8.29
N LYS A 15 3.49 1.80 -7.60
CA LYS A 15 2.66 2.93 -7.21
C LYS A 15 3.11 3.51 -5.88
N THR A 16 3.10 4.83 -5.82
CA THR A 16 3.30 5.61 -4.59
C THR A 16 2.05 5.59 -3.70
N ILE A 17 2.19 6.01 -2.45
CA ILE A 17 1.05 6.19 -1.54
C ILE A 17 0.07 7.21 -2.14
N ASN A 18 0.57 8.35 -2.63
CA ASN A 18 -0.25 9.39 -3.24
C ASN A 18 -1.04 8.89 -4.47
N GLU A 19 -0.39 8.12 -5.35
CA GLU A 19 -1.10 7.51 -6.49
C GLU A 19 -2.16 6.51 -6.03
N ALA A 20 -1.86 5.67 -5.03
CA ALA A 20 -2.83 4.73 -4.48
C ALA A 20 -4.04 5.44 -3.85
N ILE A 21 -3.80 6.57 -3.17
CA ILE A 21 -4.85 7.45 -2.62
C ILE A 21 -5.75 7.98 -3.74
N MET A 22 -5.16 8.49 -4.83
CA MET A 22 -5.94 8.99 -5.96
C MET A 22 -6.81 7.88 -6.57
N ILE A 23 -6.23 6.69 -6.81
CA ILE A 23 -6.95 5.55 -7.37
C ILE A 23 -8.11 5.13 -6.46
N PHE A 24 -7.89 5.06 -5.15
CA PHE A 24 -8.93 4.66 -4.21
C PHE A 24 -10.02 5.73 -4.03
N ASN A 25 -9.68 7.02 -4.06
CA ASN A 25 -10.66 8.10 -4.01
C ASN A 25 -11.51 8.19 -5.28
N GLN A 26 -10.94 7.87 -6.45
CA GLN A 26 -11.65 7.90 -7.74
C GLN A 26 -12.45 6.61 -8.01
N SER A 27 -12.41 5.64 -7.10
CA SER A 27 -12.97 4.31 -7.33
C SER A 27 -13.98 3.90 -6.27
N ASP A 28 -15.24 3.72 -6.67
CA ASP A 28 -16.29 3.10 -5.84
C ASP A 28 -16.17 1.57 -5.77
N LEU A 29 -15.11 0.99 -6.33
CA LEU A 29 -14.96 -0.45 -6.43
C LEU A 29 -14.71 -1.10 -5.05
N PRO A 30 -15.11 -2.37 -4.85
CA PRO A 30 -14.71 -3.13 -3.68
C PRO A 30 -13.19 -3.31 -3.65
N TYR A 31 -12.61 -3.45 -2.45
CA TYR A 31 -11.17 -3.53 -2.23
C TYR A 31 -10.45 -4.45 -3.21
N LYS A 32 -10.98 -5.66 -3.47
CA LYS A 32 -10.36 -6.64 -4.38
C LYS A 32 -10.13 -6.08 -5.79
N LYS A 33 -11.06 -5.27 -6.31
CA LYS A 33 -10.96 -4.65 -7.64
C LYS A 33 -10.09 -3.39 -7.58
N ALA A 34 -10.31 -2.53 -6.59
CA ALA A 34 -9.52 -1.32 -6.39
C ALA A 34 -8.02 -1.62 -6.21
N LYS A 35 -7.68 -2.62 -5.39
CA LYS A 35 -6.31 -3.13 -5.20
C LYS A 35 -5.65 -3.54 -6.53
N LYS A 36 -6.41 -4.15 -7.44
CA LYS A 36 -5.87 -4.59 -8.73
C LYS A 36 -5.46 -3.40 -9.60
N LEU A 37 -6.13 -2.25 -9.48
CA LEU A 37 -5.76 -1.01 -10.15
C LEU A 37 -4.45 -0.42 -9.61
N VAL A 38 -4.16 -0.59 -8.31
CA VAL A 38 -2.92 -0.09 -7.69
C VAL A 38 -1.75 -1.06 -7.91
N THR A 39 -1.99 -2.37 -7.81
CA THR A 39 -0.90 -3.36 -7.74
C THR A 39 -0.59 -4.07 -9.05
N GLU A 40 -1.53 -4.04 -10.00
CA GLU A 40 -1.50 -4.82 -11.25
C GLU A 40 -1.21 -6.32 -11.05
N CYS A 41 -1.37 -6.84 -9.82
CA CYS A 41 -1.04 -8.22 -9.47
C CYS A 41 -2.14 -8.88 -8.62
N ASN A 42 -2.07 -10.21 -8.53
CA ASN A 42 -2.94 -11.01 -7.68
C ASN A 42 -2.27 -11.47 -6.37
N LYS A 43 -1.01 -11.09 -6.14
CA LYS A 43 -0.22 -11.50 -4.96
C LYS A 43 -0.69 -10.78 -3.69
N THR A 44 -0.35 -11.31 -2.53
CA THR A 44 -0.69 -10.73 -1.21
C THR A 44 0.41 -9.87 -0.60
N CYS A 45 1.54 -9.68 -1.29
CA CYS A 45 2.71 -8.91 -0.84
C CYS A 45 2.35 -7.55 -0.24
N CYS A 46 1.55 -6.74 -0.92
CA CYS A 46 1.19 -5.38 -0.49
C CYS A 46 -0.14 -5.32 0.27
N ARG A 47 -0.70 -6.45 0.72
CA ARG A 47 -2.08 -6.51 1.22
C ARG A 47 -2.30 -5.63 2.44
N ARG A 48 -1.46 -5.73 3.48
CA ARG A 48 -1.62 -4.97 4.74
C ARG A 48 -1.65 -3.46 4.52
N PRO A 49 -0.62 -2.83 3.91
CA PRO A 49 -0.63 -1.38 3.71
C PRO A 49 -1.80 -0.93 2.82
N LEU A 50 -2.15 -1.70 1.78
CA LEU A 50 -3.26 -1.33 0.89
C LEU A 50 -4.65 -1.49 1.51
N VAL A 51 -4.88 -2.52 2.34
CA VAL A 51 -6.15 -2.65 3.07
C VAL A 51 -6.30 -1.46 4.00
N ARG A 52 -5.26 -1.15 4.77
CA ARG A 52 -5.31 -0.07 5.74
C ARG A 52 -5.56 1.28 5.07
N LEU A 53 -4.84 1.57 3.98
CA LEU A 53 -5.04 2.78 3.19
C LEU A 53 -6.46 2.87 2.61
N PHE A 54 -6.99 1.77 2.09
CA PHE A 54 -8.36 1.72 1.57
C PHE A 54 -9.40 1.98 2.66
N ASP A 55 -9.23 1.39 3.85
CA ASP A 55 -10.14 1.60 4.97
C ASP A 55 -10.07 3.04 5.48
N MET A 56 -8.87 3.63 5.57
CA MET A 56 -8.68 5.04 5.92
C MET A 56 -9.43 5.95 4.95
N ILE A 57 -9.26 5.75 3.64
CA ILE A 57 -9.95 6.56 2.62
C ILE A 57 -11.47 6.41 2.69
N LYS A 58 -11.97 5.21 3.02
CA LYS A 58 -13.42 4.96 3.09
C LYS A 58 -14.08 5.45 4.37
N PHE A 59 -13.38 5.44 5.50
CA PHE A 59 -14.00 5.56 6.81
C PHE A 59 -13.36 6.64 7.71
N GLY A 60 -12.30 7.32 7.30
CA GLY A 60 -11.63 8.29 8.17
C GLY A 60 -10.56 9.15 7.48
N GLU A 61 -9.58 9.57 8.29
CA GLU A 61 -8.44 10.36 7.85
C GLU A 61 -7.25 9.45 7.48
N ILE A 62 -6.40 9.94 6.57
CA ILE A 62 -5.23 9.20 6.12
C ILE A 62 -4.08 9.45 7.09
N ASP A 63 -3.66 8.40 7.78
CA ASP A 63 -2.45 8.40 8.62
C ASP A 63 -1.27 7.90 7.79
N TYR A 64 -0.46 8.84 7.29
CA TYR A 64 0.71 8.51 6.48
C TYR A 64 1.80 7.78 7.29
N GLU A 65 1.93 8.04 8.59
CA GLU A 65 2.95 7.41 9.44
C GLU A 65 2.61 5.93 9.66
N GLU A 66 1.33 5.61 9.87
CA GLU A 66 0.89 4.21 9.99
C GLU A 66 1.13 3.44 8.67
N ILE A 67 0.83 4.06 7.52
CA ILE A 67 1.09 3.42 6.22
C ILE A 67 2.59 3.21 6.00
N ASP A 68 3.41 4.19 6.35
CA ASP A 68 4.86 4.07 6.25
C ASP A 68 5.40 2.92 7.09
N PHE A 69 4.97 2.84 8.34
CA PHE A 69 5.34 1.76 9.25
C PHE A 69 4.95 0.38 8.69
N LEU A 70 3.77 0.25 8.07
CA LEU A 70 3.34 -1.00 7.44
C LEU A 70 4.17 -1.39 6.21
N ILE A 71 4.63 -0.40 5.43
CA ILE A 71 5.54 -0.62 4.30
C ILE A 71 6.90 -1.11 4.80
N GLU A 72 7.47 -0.44 5.80
CA GLU A 72 8.77 -0.81 6.36
C GLU A 72 8.71 -2.18 7.05
N GLN A 73 7.65 -2.47 7.81
CA GLN A 73 7.44 -3.80 8.42
C GLN A 73 7.38 -4.91 7.36
N ARG A 74 6.78 -4.64 6.20
CA ARG A 74 6.76 -5.61 5.10
C ARG A 74 8.17 -5.85 4.57
N LYS A 75 8.95 -4.78 4.31
CA LYS A 75 10.33 -4.90 3.82
C LYS A 75 11.22 -5.68 4.77
N LEU A 76 11.09 -5.43 6.08
CA LEU A 76 11.84 -6.17 7.09
C LEU A 76 11.56 -7.68 7.01
N LYS A 77 10.29 -8.06 6.88
CA LYS A 77 9.93 -9.48 6.71
C LYS A 77 10.49 -10.09 5.43
N ASP A 78 10.47 -9.34 4.34
CA ASP A 78 11.02 -9.79 3.07
C ASP A 78 12.55 -10.04 3.21
N MET A 79 13.29 -9.19 3.96
CA MET A 79 14.73 -9.36 4.24
C MET A 79 15.07 -10.49 5.23
N GLU A 80 14.23 -10.71 6.24
CA GLU A 80 14.43 -11.82 7.20
C GLU A 80 14.36 -13.16 6.47
N MET A 81 13.45 -13.30 5.51
CA MET A 81 13.30 -14.50 4.70
C MET A 81 14.52 -14.78 3.79
N GLU A 82 15.20 -13.74 3.29
CA GLU A 82 16.38 -13.89 2.43
C GLU A 82 17.65 -14.31 3.20
N ASN A 83 17.70 -14.10 4.52
CA ASN A 83 18.86 -14.46 5.35
C ASN A 83 18.78 -15.88 5.94
N GLU A 84 17.64 -16.57 5.77
CA GLU A 84 17.43 -17.96 6.22
C GLU A 84 17.56 -19.00 5.08
N GLU A 85 17.83 -18.58 3.84
CA GLU A 85 18.18 -19.43 2.68
C GLU A 85 19.68 -19.50 2.42
#